data_AF-A0A2G9NQC7-F1
#
_entry.id   AF-A0A2G9NQC7-F1
#
_cell.length_a   1.000
_cell.length_b   1.000
_cell.length_c   1.000
_cell.angle_alpha   90.00
_cell.angle_beta   90.00
_cell.angle_gamma   90.00
#
_symmetry.space_group_name_H-M   'P 1'
#
loop_
_entity.id
_entity.type
_entity.pdbx_description
1 polymer ?
#
loop_
_entity_poly.entity_id
_entity_poly.type
_entity_poly.pdbx_seq_one_letter_code
_entity_poly.pdbx_strand_id
1 'polypeptide(L)'
;MSSTWAIIGLIIGIVFFVIKLASKKQEVAVKIVLFGFIFLMLTIGYVYVTYDADISTYDGTVAAVKVYGIWLKNAFSNAGSVTGYAFNQNWDIDPTLGNITLGK
;
A
#
# COMPACT_ATOMS: atom_id res chain seq x y z
N MET A 1 30.66 -6.55 -12.81
CA MET A 1 29.46 -7.36 -12.51
C MET A 1 28.36 -6.38 -12.11
N SER A 2 27.25 -6.41 -12.85
CA SER A 2 26.21 -5.37 -12.80
C SER A 2 25.69 -5.12 -11.37
N SER A 3 25.59 -3.85 -10.98
CA SER A 3 25.00 -3.36 -9.73
C SER A 3 23.61 -3.96 -9.44
N THR A 4 22.92 -4.43 -10.47
CA THR A 4 21.65 -5.17 -10.37
C THR A 4 21.77 -6.44 -9.52
N TRP A 5 22.86 -7.21 -9.64
CA TRP A 5 23.06 -8.41 -8.84
C TRP A 5 23.31 -8.11 -7.37
N ALA A 6 23.93 -6.97 -7.06
CA ALA A 6 24.14 -6.51 -5.69
C ALA A 6 22.82 -6.04 -5.06
N ILE A 7 21.97 -5.33 -5.81
CA ILE A 7 20.65 -4.89 -5.36
C ILE A 7 19.73 -6.11 -5.11
N ILE A 8 19.71 -7.07 -6.03
CA ILE A 8 18.96 -8.33 -5.85
C ILE A 8 19.45 -9.09 -4.62
N GLY A 9 20.77 -9.21 -4.45
CA GLY A 9 21.36 -9.83 -3.26
C GLY A 9 20.99 -9.13 -1.96
N LEU A 10 20.94 -7.80 -1.96
CA LEU A 10 20.54 -6.99 -0.81
C LEU A 10 19.06 -7.17 -0.46
N ILE A 11 18.17 -7.18 -1.46
CA ILE A 11 16.73 -7.42 -1.25
C ILE A 11 16.51 -8.82 -0.66
N ILE A 12 17.13 -9.85 -1.23
CA ILE A 12 17.06 -11.23 -0.72
C ILE A 12 17.62 -11.28 0.71
N GLY A 13 18.73 -10.60 0.98
CA GLY A 13 19.33 -10.51 2.31
C GLY A 13 18.38 -9.91 3.34
N ILE A 14 17.70 -8.81 3.01
CA ILE A 14 16.70 -8.17 3.89
C ILE A 14 15.53 -9.12 4.16
N VAL A 15 15.02 -9.81 3.14
CA VAL A 15 13.92 -10.78 3.28
C VAL A 15 14.32 -11.92 4.23
N PHE A 16 15.48 -12.54 4.02
CA PHE A 16 15.99 -13.60 4.91
C PHE A 16 16.27 -13.10 6.32
N PHE A 17 16.76 -11.88 6.47
CA PHE A 17 17.01 -11.26 7.76
C PHE A 17 15.73 -11.06 8.57
N VAL A 18 14.67 -10.57 7.91
CA VAL A 18 13.34 -10.40 8.50
C VAL A 18 12.75 -11.76 8.92
N ILE A 19 12.84 -12.78 8.07
CA ILE A 19 12.37 -14.14 8.38
C ILE A 19 13.10 -14.68 9.62
N LYS A 20 14.44 -14.54 9.66
CA LYS A 20 15.28 -15.05 10.76
C LYS A 20 14.99 -14.34 12.09
N LEU A 21 14.73 -13.03 12.08
CA LEU A 21 14.35 -12.27 13.27
C LEU A 21 12.96 -12.66 13.79
N ALA A 22 12.03 -12.97 12.90
CA ALA A 22 10.63 -13.14 13.26
C ALA A 22 10.22 -14.60 13.60
N SER A 23 11.08 -15.57 13.29
CA SER A 23 10.83 -17.01 13.46
C SER A 23 10.62 -17.51 14.91
N LYS A 24 10.81 -16.68 15.94
CA LYS A 24 10.67 -17.15 17.34
C LYS A 24 9.38 -16.78 18.08
N LYS A 25 8.63 -15.73 17.71
CA LYS A 25 7.41 -15.31 18.46
C LYS A 25 6.34 -14.54 17.65
N GLN A 26 6.45 -14.40 16.33
CA GLN A 26 5.75 -13.32 15.62
C GLN A 26 5.12 -13.72 14.27
N GLU A 27 4.49 -14.89 14.18
CA GLU A 27 3.89 -15.39 12.93
C GLU A 27 2.94 -14.37 12.25
N VAL A 28 2.16 -13.62 13.04
CA VAL A 28 1.26 -12.57 12.53
C VAL A 28 2.05 -11.36 11.99
N ALA A 29 3.09 -10.93 12.70
CA ALA A 29 3.92 -9.82 12.24
C ALA A 29 4.68 -10.18 10.95
N VAL A 30 5.13 -11.43 10.81
CA VAL A 30 5.73 -11.93 9.56
C VAL A 30 4.74 -11.82 8.40
N LYS A 31 3.49 -12.27 8.61
CA LYS A 31 2.45 -12.21 7.59
C LYS A 31 2.16 -10.77 7.17
N ILE A 32 2.07 -9.85 8.12
CA ILE A 32 1.86 -8.41 7.85
C ILE A 32 3.04 -7.82 7.08
N VAL A 33 4.28 -8.13 7.46
CA VAL A 33 5.47 -7.61 6.77
C VAL A 33 5.59 -8.20 5.37
N LEU A 34 5.31 -9.50 5.18
CA LEU A 34 5.31 -10.13 3.87
C LEU A 34 4.24 -9.52 2.97
N PHE A 35 3.02 -9.34 3.48
CA PHE A 35 1.94 -8.68 2.76
C PHE A 35 2.30 -7.24 2.41
N GLY A 36 2.84 -6.48 3.37
CA GLY A 36 3.31 -5.12 3.17
C GLY A 36 4.43 -5.04 2.14
N PHE A 37 5.36 -6.00 2.12
CA PHE A 37 6.43 -6.07 1.13
C PHE A 37 5.89 -6.33 -0.28
N ILE A 38 4.98 -7.30 -0.44
CA ILE A 38 4.33 -7.59 -1.72
C ILE A 38 3.55 -6.36 -2.20
N PHE A 39 2.79 -5.72 -1.30
CA PHE A 39 2.05 -4.50 -1.59
C PHE A 39 2.98 -3.35 -2.03
N LEU A 40 4.09 -3.13 -1.33
CA LEU A 40 5.10 -2.12 -1.70
C LEU A 40 5.69 -2.40 -3.08
N MET A 41 6.08 -3.65 -3.37
CA MET A 41 6.64 -4.02 -4.67
C MET A 41 5.65 -3.79 -5.82
N LEU A 42 4.38 -4.16 -5.62
CA LEU A 42 3.33 -3.95 -6.62
C LEU A 42 3.06 -2.45 -6.85
N THR A 43 2.99 -1.66 -5.79
CA THR A 43 2.72 -0.22 -5.90
C THR A 43 3.89 0.55 -6.48
N ILE A 44 5.13 0.20 -6.15
CA ILE A 44 6.33 0.76 -6.78
C ILE A 44 6.35 0.41 -8.26
N GLY A 45 6.07 -0.85 -8.63
CA GLY A 45 5.96 -1.27 -10.01
C GLY A 45 4.88 -0.51 -10.79
N TYR A 46 3.71 -0.28 -10.19
CA TYR A 46 2.65 0.53 -10.77
C TYR A 46 3.09 1.98 -11.04
N VAL A 47 3.71 2.62 -10.04
CA VAL A 47 4.22 4.01 -10.19
C VAL A 47 5.33 4.08 -11.23
N TYR A 48 6.23 3.09 -11.26
CA TYR A 48 7.30 3.00 -12.26
C TYR A 48 6.75 2.97 -13.69
N VAL A 49 5.77 2.09 -13.96
CA VAL A 49 5.15 1.97 -15.29
C VAL A 49 4.29 3.20 -15.64
N THR A 50 3.60 3.78 -14.66
CA THR A 50 2.67 4.90 -14.91
C THR A 50 3.38 6.23 -15.16
N TYR A 51 4.51 6.46 -14.49
CA TYR A 51 5.24 7.72 -14.54
C TYR A 51 6.55 7.64 -15.33
N ASP A 52 6.80 6.52 -16.02
CA ASP A 52 8.01 6.24 -16.83
C ASP A 52 9.29 6.64 -16.09
N ALA A 53 9.37 6.25 -14.82
CA ALA A 53 10.38 6.75 -13.91
C ALA A 53 11.74 6.12 -14.23
N ASP A 54 12.72 6.92 -14.68
CA ASP A 54 14.06 6.41 -14.99
C ASP A 54 14.87 6.12 -13.70
N ILE A 55 14.73 4.91 -13.16
CA ILE A 55 15.49 4.44 -12.00
C ILE A 55 16.94 4.04 -12.32
N SER A 56 17.39 4.20 -13.58
CA SER A 56 18.78 3.89 -13.96
C SER A 56 19.76 4.98 -13.54
N THR A 57 19.26 6.19 -13.26
CA THR A 57 20.04 7.34 -12.81
C THR A 57 19.77 7.65 -11.33
N TYR A 58 20.76 8.25 -10.66
CA TYR A 58 20.60 8.70 -9.28
C TYR A 58 19.47 9.74 -9.16
N ASP A 59 19.46 10.73 -10.06
CA ASP A 59 18.43 11.77 -10.07
C ASP A 59 17.03 11.21 -10.35
N GLY A 60 16.92 10.27 -11.27
CA GLY A 60 15.66 9.60 -11.57
C GLY A 60 15.19 8.67 -10.44
N THR A 61 16.10 8.06 -9.67
CA THR A 61 15.76 7.33 -8.44
C THR A 61 15.21 8.28 -7.37
N VAL A 62 15.85 9.44 -7.14
CA VAL A 62 15.37 10.45 -6.18
C VAL A 62 14.01 11.00 -6.63
N ALA A 63 13.83 11.24 -7.92
CA ALA A 63 12.55 11.66 -8.49
C ALA A 63 11.47 10.58 -8.30
N ALA A 64 11.77 9.31 -8.58
CA ALA A 64 10.85 8.19 -8.40
C ALA A 64 10.41 8.05 -6.93
N VAL A 65 11.34 8.18 -5.97
CA VAL A 65 11.01 8.15 -4.54
C VAL A 65 10.11 9.32 -4.14
N LYS A 66 10.35 10.53 -4.67
CA LYS A 66 9.48 11.69 -4.43
C LYS A 66 8.07 11.47 -4.99
N VAL A 67 7.97 10.99 -6.22
CA VAL A 67 6.68 10.68 -6.87
C VAL A 67 5.93 9.60 -6.09
N TYR A 68 6.61 8.52 -5.72
CA TYR A 68 6.05 7.47 -4.89
C TYR A 68 5.56 7.99 -3.53
N GLY A 69 6.34 8.85 -2.87
CA GLY A 69 5.96 9.49 -1.60
C GLY A 69 4.73 10.38 -1.72
N ILE A 70 4.61 11.17 -2.79
CA ILE A 70 3.42 11.99 -3.07
C ILE A 70 2.20 11.08 -3.33
N TRP A 71 2.37 10.04 -4.15
CA TRP A 71 1.31 9.07 -4.42
C TRP A 71 0.82 8.40 -3.14
N LEU A 72 1.75 7.96 -2.28
CA LEU A 72 1.43 7.32 -1.00
C LEU A 72 0.69 8.27 -0.06
N LYS A 73 1.13 9.53 0.04
CA LYS A 73 0.43 10.57 0.81
C LYS A 73 -1.00 10.76 0.32
N ASN A 74 -1.20 10.84 -1.00
CA ASN A 74 -2.52 10.99 -1.60
C ASN A 74 -3.40 9.76 -1.32
N ALA A 75 -2.83 8.55 -1.41
CA ALA A 75 -3.53 7.31 -1.08
C ALA A 75 -4.05 7.31 0.38
N PHE A 76 -3.23 7.71 1.34
CA PHE A 76 -3.65 7.83 2.74
C PHE A 76 -4.67 8.95 2.97
N SER A 77 -4.53 10.09 2.30
CA SER A 77 -5.50 11.18 2.35
C SER A 77 -6.87 10.74 1.83
N ASN A 78 -6.88 10.02 0.70
CA ASN A 78 -8.10 9.48 0.11
C ASN A 78 -8.70 8.39 1.00
N ALA A 79 -7.89 7.50 1.56
CA ALA A 79 -8.35 6.49 2.51
C ALA A 79 -9.04 7.14 3.72
N GLY A 80 -8.42 8.18 4.31
CA GLY A 80 -9.04 8.95 5.40
C GLY A 80 -10.36 9.60 5.00
N SER A 81 -10.43 10.19 3.81
CA SER A 81 -11.68 10.79 3.29
C SER A 81 -12.77 9.75 3.06
N VAL A 82 -12.44 8.59 2.48
CA VAL A 82 -13.40 7.50 2.21
C VAL A 82 -13.88 6.88 3.51
N THR A 83 -12.96 6.60 4.45
CA THR A 83 -13.30 6.08 5.77
C THR A 83 -14.14 7.09 6.55
N GLY A 84 -13.78 8.37 6.55
CA GLY A 84 -14.56 9.43 7.18
C GLY A 84 -15.95 9.59 6.58
N TYR A 85 -16.07 9.52 5.25
CA TYR A 85 -17.36 9.49 4.57
C TYR A 85 -18.20 8.28 5.03
N ALA A 86 -17.61 7.09 5.04
CA ALA A 86 -18.29 5.88 5.49
C ALA A 86 -18.75 5.99 6.96
N PHE A 87 -17.95 6.56 7.87
CA PHE A 87 -18.36 6.75 9.26
C PHE A 87 -19.49 7.76 9.44
N ASN A 88 -19.49 8.84 8.64
CA ASN A 88 -20.51 9.89 8.72
C ASN A 88 -21.80 9.52 7.98
N GLN A 89 -21.80 8.40 7.25
CA GLN A 89 -22.98 7.97 6.54
C GLN A 89 -23.99 7.39 7.52
N ASN A 90 -25.23 7.87 7.44
CA ASN A 90 -26.33 7.30 8.20
C ASN A 90 -26.71 5.97 7.54
N TRP A 91 -26.10 4.88 8.01
CA TRP A 91 -26.41 3.51 7.58
C TRP A 91 -27.74 3.01 8.13
N ASP A 92 -28.44 3.84 8.90
CA ASP A 92 -29.75 3.52 9.43
C ASP A 92 -30.77 3.43 8.29
N ILE A 93 -31.62 2.41 8.36
CA ILE A 93 -32.68 2.21 7.38
C ILE A 93 -33.72 3.29 7.65
N ASP A 94 -33.87 4.25 6.74
CA ASP A 94 -34.88 5.30 6.88
C ASP A 94 -36.27 4.65 7.04
N PRO A 95 -36.90 4.75 8.24
CA PRO A 95 -38.20 4.13 8.48
C PRO A 95 -39.32 4.78 7.65
N THR A 96 -39.07 5.95 7.02
CA THR A 96 -40.02 6.54 6.09
C THR A 96 -40.16 5.76 4.78
N LEU A 97 -39.18 4.95 4.38
CA LEU A 97 -39.31 4.03 3.23
C LEU A 97 -40.11 2.76 3.58
N GLY A 98 -40.20 2.40 4.87
CA GLY A 98 -41.00 1.26 5.34
C GLY A 98 -42.48 1.54 5.54
N ASN A 99 -42.89 2.82 5.61
CA ASN A 99 -44.25 3.24 5.94
C ASN A 99 -45.08 3.74 4.74
N ILE A 100 -44.58 3.67 3.50
CA ILE A 100 -45.30 4.20 2.32
C ILE A 100 -46.41 3.26 1.80
N THR A 101 -46.54 2.02 2.27
CA THR A 101 -47.60 1.10 1.77
C THR A 101 -48.29 0.25 2.83
N LEU A 102 -48.79 0.86 3.90
CA LEU A 102 -49.89 0.29 4.69
C LEU A 102 -50.99 1.34 4.92
N GLY A 103 -51.41 2.00 3.83
CA GLY A 103 -52.68 2.71 3.79
C GLY A 103 -53.82 1.69 3.76
N LYS A 104 -54.55 1.61 4.87
CA LYS A 104 -55.94 1.16 4.90
C LYS A 104 -56.82 2.14 4.12
#